data_AF-A0A522M203-F1
#
_entry.id   AF-A0A522M203-F1
#
_cell.length_a   1.000
_cell.length_b   1.000
_cell.length_c   1.000
_cell.angle_alpha   90.00
_cell.angle_beta   90.00
_cell.angle_gamma   90.00
#
_symmetry.space_group_name_H-M   'P 1'
#
loop_
_entity.id
_entity.type
_entity.pdbx_description
1 polymer ?
#
loop_
_entity_poly.entity_id
_entity_poly.type
_entity_poly.pdbx_seq_one_letter_code
_entity_poly.pdbx_strand_id
1 'polypeptide(L)'
;MTRPDRSTRHAWRRLAAVILVAALAVPTLATGAAAAPAASPTLAVIVVVDGLSWARFEHDRPLYVAGFKRLFDEGLVCGNSRYRHINTETGPGHASLATGAPPRVHGIVVNQWLETGPDGTQRAVYCAAQPAPPPARGTVPGAANLRVETLGDRL
;
A
#
# COMPACT_ATOMS: atom_id res chain seq x y z
N MET A 1 -43.52 -13.38 -44.55
CA MET A 1 -42.30 -12.70 -44.06
C MET A 1 -42.30 -11.27 -44.61
N THR A 2 -43.05 -10.38 -43.98
CA THR A 2 -43.32 -9.01 -44.47
C THR A 2 -42.20 -8.07 -44.03
N ARG A 3 -41.55 -7.40 -45.00
CA ARG A 3 -40.47 -6.44 -44.73
C ARG A 3 -41.04 -5.26 -43.92
N PRO A 4 -40.39 -4.83 -42.83
CA PRO A 4 -40.89 -3.70 -42.06
C PRO A 4 -40.89 -2.42 -42.90
N ASP A 5 -42.06 -1.78 -42.94
CA ASP A 5 -42.43 -0.55 -43.62
C ASP A 5 -41.36 0.55 -43.44
N ARG A 6 -41.00 1.22 -44.54
CA ARG A 6 -40.03 2.34 -44.55
C ARG A 6 -40.40 3.43 -43.55
N SER A 7 -41.69 3.69 -43.32
CA SER A 7 -42.18 4.68 -42.35
C SER A 7 -41.68 4.37 -40.93
N THR A 8 -41.77 3.10 -40.50
CA THR A 8 -41.34 2.67 -39.17
C THR A 8 -39.84 2.88 -38.98
N ARG A 9 -39.01 2.57 -39.99
CA ARG A 9 -37.55 2.78 -39.92
C ARG A 9 -37.16 4.24 -39.73
N HIS A 10 -37.92 5.18 -40.29
CA HIS A 10 -37.68 6.61 -40.08
C HIS A 10 -38.10 7.07 -38.68
N ALA A 11 -39.20 6.53 -38.14
CA ALA A 11 -39.63 6.80 -36.77
C ALA A 11 -38.60 6.31 -35.74
N TRP A 12 -38.07 5.09 -35.91
CA TRP A 12 -37.04 4.54 -35.03
C TRP A 12 -35.70 5.30 -35.10
N ARG A 13 -35.30 5.76 -36.29
CA ARG A 13 -34.09 6.59 -36.46
C ARG A 13 -34.24 7.97 -35.83
N ARG A 14 -35.43 8.57 -35.91
CA ARG A 14 -35.74 9.84 -35.24
C ARG A 14 -35.76 9.67 -33.72
N LEU A 15 -36.35 8.58 -33.21
CA LEU A 15 -36.35 8.27 -31.77
C LEU A 15 -34.92 8.06 -31.25
N ALA A 16 -34.11 7.27 -31.97
CA ALA A 16 -32.71 7.02 -31.61
C ALA A 16 -31.87 8.31 -31.66
N ALA A 17 -32.10 9.19 -32.63
CA ALA A 17 -31.42 10.48 -32.71
C ALA A 17 -31.81 11.42 -31.55
N VAL A 18 -33.10 11.44 -31.16
CA VAL A 18 -33.56 12.22 -30.00
C VAL A 18 -32.96 11.70 -28.69
N ILE A 19 -32.87 10.38 -28.52
CA ILE A 19 -32.21 9.77 -27.34
C ILE A 19 -30.71 10.09 -27.32
N LEU A 20 -30.03 10.04 -28.47
CA LEU A 20 -28.60 10.35 -28.56
C LEU A 20 -28.31 11.83 -28.26
N VAL A 21 -29.15 12.74 -28.75
CA VAL A 21 -29.03 14.19 -28.47
C VAL A 21 -29.37 14.49 -27.01
N ALA A 22 -30.36 13.82 -26.43
CA ALA A 22 -30.69 13.95 -25.00
C ALA A 22 -29.56 13.42 -24.09
N ALA A 23 -28.87 12.34 -24.49
CA ALA A 23 -27.72 11.82 -23.77
C ALA A 23 -26.48 12.72 -23.85
N LEU A 24 -26.34 13.50 -24.94
CA LEU A 24 -25.25 14.47 -25.12
C LEU A 24 -25.55 15.84 -24.51
N ALA A 25 -26.82 16.14 -24.19
CA ALA A 25 -27.26 17.41 -23.64
C ALA A 25 -27.42 17.40 -22.11
N VAL A 26 -26.96 16.35 -21.40
CA VAL A 26 -26.89 16.37 -19.94
C VAL A 26 -25.78 17.34 -19.54
N PRO A 27 -26.09 18.52 -18.98
CA PRO A 27 -25.04 19.40 -18.51
C PRO A 27 -24.41 18.71 -17.30
N THR A 28 -23.09 18.50 -17.35
CA THR A 28 -22.28 18.03 -16.22
C THR A 28 -22.23 19.12 -15.15
N LEU A 29 -23.36 19.39 -14.49
CA LEU A 29 -23.46 20.22 -13.29
C LEU A 29 -23.29 19.33 -12.06
N ALA A 30 -22.09 18.78 -11.94
CA ALA A 30 -21.59 18.24 -10.68
C ALA A 30 -20.20 18.81 -10.44
N THR A 31 -20.11 20.14 -10.38
CA THR A 31 -19.02 20.78 -9.62
C THR A 31 -19.31 20.51 -8.15
N GLY A 32 -18.93 19.31 -7.69
CA GLY A 32 -18.92 19.00 -6.26
C GLY A 32 -18.11 20.09 -5.55
N ALA A 33 -18.68 20.66 -4.49
CA ALA A 33 -17.98 21.61 -3.66
C ALA A 33 -16.62 21.00 -3.28
N ALA A 34 -15.53 21.72 -3.56
CA ALA A 34 -14.20 21.32 -3.13
C ALA A 34 -14.28 21.15 -1.62
N ALA A 35 -14.11 19.91 -1.14
CA ALA A 35 -14.06 19.64 0.29
C ALA A 35 -13.00 20.55 0.89
N ALA A 36 -13.34 21.24 1.98
CA ALA A 36 -12.38 22.07 2.71
C ALA A 36 -11.12 21.22 2.97
N PRO A 37 -9.91 21.79 2.81
CA PRO A 37 -8.69 21.02 3.00
C PRO A 37 -8.72 20.42 4.40
N ALA A 38 -8.75 19.10 4.47
CA ALA A 38 -8.70 18.40 5.74
C ALA A 38 -7.43 18.85 6.46
N ALA A 39 -7.56 19.21 7.74
CA ALA A 39 -6.39 19.57 8.55
C ALA A 39 -5.36 18.44 8.48
N SER A 40 -4.11 18.78 8.18
CA SER A 40 -3.04 17.79 8.11
C SER A 40 -2.85 17.12 9.48
N PRO A 41 -2.69 15.79 9.53
CA PRO A 41 -2.52 15.09 10.79
C PRO A 41 -1.20 15.52 11.45
N THR A 42 -1.25 15.76 12.77
CA THR A 42 -0.07 16.10 13.58
C THR A 42 0.73 14.88 14.04
N LEU A 43 0.15 13.69 13.89
CA LEU A 43 0.76 12.42 14.27
C LEU A 43 0.35 11.35 13.27
N ALA A 44 1.36 10.66 12.71
CA ALA A 44 1.18 9.44 11.96
C ALA A 44 1.66 8.26 12.81
N VAL A 45 0.84 7.21 12.91
CA VAL A 45 1.18 5.97 13.63
C VAL A 45 1.17 4.82 12.64
N ILE A 46 2.29 4.13 12.50
CA ILE A 46 2.42 2.94 11.65
C ILE A 46 2.46 1.73 12.57
N VAL A 47 1.50 0.82 12.39
CA VAL A 47 1.42 -0.44 13.14
C VAL A 47 1.60 -1.59 12.18
N VAL A 48 2.61 -2.42 12.44
CA VAL A 48 2.89 -3.64 11.69
C VAL A 48 2.72 -4.82 12.64
N VAL A 49 1.87 -5.78 12.28
CA VAL A 49 1.65 -7.01 13.05
C VAL A 49 2.38 -8.14 12.33
N ASP A 50 3.49 -8.61 12.92
CA ASP A 50 4.32 -9.64 12.29
C ASP A 50 3.57 -10.98 12.19
N GLY A 51 3.76 -11.69 11.08
CA GLY A 51 3.11 -12.97 10.79
C GLY A 51 1.59 -12.93 10.54
N LEU A 52 0.95 -11.75 10.55
CA LEU A 52 -0.49 -11.63 10.28
C LEU A 52 -0.78 -11.63 8.77
N SER A 53 -1.36 -12.73 8.27
CA SER A 53 -1.81 -12.80 6.87
C SER A 53 -3.19 -12.18 6.67
N TRP A 54 -3.44 -11.62 5.49
CA TRP A 54 -4.75 -11.06 5.14
C TRP A 54 -5.87 -12.09 5.29
N ALA A 55 -5.69 -13.31 4.79
CA ALA A 55 -6.71 -14.36 4.85
C ALA A 55 -7.13 -14.68 6.28
N ARG A 56 -6.16 -14.73 7.21
CA ARG A 56 -6.45 -14.94 8.64
C ARG A 56 -7.16 -13.72 9.25
N PHE A 57 -6.66 -12.53 8.94
CA PHE A 57 -7.22 -11.28 9.45
C PHE A 57 -8.67 -11.06 9.00
N GLU A 58 -8.98 -11.37 7.75
CA GLU A 58 -10.33 -11.28 7.21
C GLU A 58 -11.26 -12.36 7.78
N HIS A 59 -10.78 -13.60 7.91
CA HIS A 59 -11.55 -14.71 8.48
C HIS A 59 -12.02 -14.41 9.91
N ASP A 60 -11.14 -13.84 10.73
CA ASP A 60 -11.42 -13.55 12.14
C ASP A 60 -12.22 -12.24 12.32
N ARG A 61 -12.61 -11.53 11.25
CA ARG A 61 -13.35 -10.25 11.31
C ARG A 61 -14.55 -10.25 12.25
N PRO A 62 -15.42 -11.30 12.28
CA PRO A 62 -16.56 -11.33 13.21
C PRO A 62 -16.18 -11.33 14.70
N LEU A 63 -14.93 -11.69 15.03
CA LEU A 63 -14.43 -11.75 16.41
C LEU A 63 -13.94 -10.38 16.92
N TYR A 64 -13.72 -9.42 16.02
CA TYR A 64 -13.19 -8.11 16.41
C TYR A 64 -14.29 -7.22 16.98
N VAL A 65 -14.05 -6.67 18.17
CA VAL A 65 -15.02 -5.83 18.89
C VAL A 65 -14.54 -4.40 19.16
N ALA A 66 -13.24 -4.13 18.94
CA ALA A 66 -12.61 -2.84 19.27
C ALA A 66 -11.67 -2.36 18.14
N GLY A 67 -10.36 -2.26 18.39
CA GLY A 67 -9.39 -1.61 17.48
C GLY A 67 -9.47 -2.09 16.03
N PHE A 68 -9.35 -3.39 15.77
CA PHE A 68 -9.47 -3.91 14.40
C PHE A 68 -10.86 -3.72 13.79
N LYS A 69 -11.94 -3.84 14.59
CA LYS A 69 -13.30 -3.55 14.12
C LYS A 69 -13.42 -2.11 13.63
N ARG A 70 -12.89 -1.16 14.41
CA ARG A 70 -12.84 0.25 14.03
C ARG A 70 -12.07 0.46 12.72
N LEU A 71 -10.90 -0.16 12.57
CA LEU A 71 -10.11 -0.06 11.33
C LEU A 71 -10.86 -0.64 10.12
N PHE A 72 -11.63 -1.72 10.29
CA PHE A 72 -12.44 -2.30 9.22
C PHE A 72 -13.67 -1.46 8.85
N ASP A 73 -14.31 -0.82 9.82
CA ASP A 73 -15.60 -0.16 9.64
C ASP A 73 -15.45 1.33 9.27
N GLU A 74 -14.41 2.00 9.79
CA GLU A 74 -14.16 3.44 9.58
C GLU A 74 -12.94 3.72 8.69
N GLY A 75 -12.08 2.74 8.48
CA GLY A 75 -10.82 2.90 7.75
C GLY A 75 -10.90 2.58 6.26
N LEU A 76 -9.82 2.93 5.55
CA LEU A 76 -9.59 2.44 4.20
C LEU A 76 -8.91 1.07 4.26
N VAL A 77 -9.56 0.05 3.70
CA VAL A 77 -9.09 -1.34 3.74
C VAL A 77 -8.58 -1.78 2.36
N CYS A 78 -7.28 -2.08 2.28
CA CYS A 78 -6.61 -2.51 1.05
C CYS A 78 -6.34 -4.03 1.04
N GLY A 79 -7.38 -4.86 0.91
CA GLY A 79 -7.29 -6.33 1.02
C GLY A 79 -6.48 -7.04 -0.09
N ASN A 80 -6.27 -6.37 -1.24
CA ASN A 80 -5.48 -6.92 -2.35
C ASN A 80 -4.00 -6.46 -2.34
N SER A 81 -3.48 -6.02 -1.18
CA SER A 81 -2.08 -5.62 -1.03
C SER A 81 -1.17 -6.86 -0.98
N ARG A 82 -0.01 -6.80 -1.64
CA ARG A 82 0.96 -7.90 -1.72
C ARG A 82 2.39 -7.39 -1.62
N TYR A 83 3.27 -8.16 -1.00
CA TYR A 83 4.71 -7.93 -1.11
C TYR A 83 5.15 -8.07 -2.57
N ARG A 84 5.89 -7.08 -3.07
CA ARG A 84 6.43 -7.07 -4.45
C ARG A 84 7.87 -7.60 -4.53
N HIS A 85 8.22 -8.49 -3.60
CA HIS A 85 9.53 -9.12 -3.49
C HIS A 85 9.36 -10.58 -3.05
N ILE A 86 10.35 -11.42 -3.36
CA ILE A 86 10.28 -12.86 -3.13
C ILE A 86 10.44 -13.23 -1.65
N ASN A 87 11.37 -12.58 -0.94
CA ASN A 87 11.69 -12.96 0.42
C ASN A 87 10.78 -12.26 1.42
N THR A 88 9.77 -12.97 1.91
CA THR A 88 8.79 -12.46 2.88
C THR A 88 9.22 -12.71 4.32
N GLU A 89 10.50 -12.47 4.60
CA GLU A 89 11.05 -12.40 5.96
C GLU A 89 10.71 -11.05 6.61
N THR A 90 10.79 -11.00 7.95
CA THR A 90 10.50 -9.81 8.77
C THR A 90 11.28 -8.56 8.29
N GLY A 91 12.59 -8.64 8.16
CA GLY A 91 13.48 -7.52 7.84
C GLY A 91 13.18 -6.88 6.47
N PRO A 92 13.19 -7.65 5.36
CA PRO A 92 12.83 -7.13 4.05
C PRO A 92 11.43 -6.51 4.01
N GLY A 93 10.44 -7.15 4.65
CA GLY A 93 9.07 -6.64 4.73
C GLY A 93 8.97 -5.30 5.47
N HIS A 94 9.56 -5.20 6.66
CA HIS A 94 9.56 -3.97 7.46
C HIS A 94 10.33 -2.84 6.76
N ALA A 95 11.46 -3.15 6.13
CA ALA A 95 12.23 -2.17 5.36
C ALA A 95 11.42 -1.62 4.17
N SER A 96 10.69 -2.48 3.44
CA SER A 96 9.80 -2.03 2.36
C SER A 96 8.66 -1.14 2.87
N LEU A 97 8.04 -1.48 4.00
CA LEU A 97 6.98 -0.67 4.60
C LEU A 97 7.49 0.68 5.12
N ALA A 98 8.68 0.69 5.73
CA ALA A 98 9.26 1.90 6.30
C ALA A 98 9.77 2.86 5.23
N THR A 99 10.23 2.38 4.07
CA THR A 99 10.88 3.22 3.04
C THR A 99 10.02 3.45 1.79
N GLY A 100 8.98 2.64 1.57
CA GLY A 100 8.24 2.60 0.30
C GLY A 100 9.05 2.03 -0.88
N ALA A 101 10.28 1.58 -0.66
CA ALA A 101 11.18 1.06 -1.67
C ALA A 101 11.15 -0.48 -1.72
N PRO A 102 11.54 -1.12 -2.83
CA PRO A 102 11.75 -2.57 -2.88
C PRO A 102 13.14 -2.98 -2.34
N PRO A 103 13.39 -4.26 -1.99
CA PRO A 103 14.67 -4.74 -1.47
C PRO A 103 15.91 -4.40 -2.28
N ARG A 104 15.80 -4.40 -3.62
CA ARG A 104 16.91 -3.98 -4.50
C ARG A 104 17.36 -2.52 -4.29
N VAL A 105 16.47 -1.69 -3.74
CA VAL A 105 16.72 -0.26 -3.49
C VAL A 105 17.12 -0.04 -2.04
N HIS A 106 16.33 -0.52 -1.06
CA HIS A 106 16.65 -0.29 0.36
C HIS A 106 17.78 -1.18 0.91
N GLY A 107 18.16 -2.26 0.20
CA GLY A 107 19.33 -3.09 0.50
C GLY A 107 19.07 -4.31 1.40
N ILE A 108 17.97 -4.32 2.14
CA ILE A 108 17.59 -5.43 3.03
C ILE A 108 16.85 -6.52 2.25
N VAL A 109 17.53 -7.62 1.92
CA VAL A 109 16.98 -8.74 1.12
C VAL A 109 16.69 -10.02 1.93
N VAL A 110 17.28 -10.15 3.11
CA VAL A 110 17.13 -11.24 4.10
C VAL A 110 17.31 -10.67 5.51
N ASN A 111 16.88 -11.40 6.54
CA ASN A 111 17.09 -11.05 7.96
C ASN A 111 18.56 -11.10 8.36
N GLN A 112 19.32 -12.01 7.75
CA GLN A 112 20.72 -12.19 8.04
C GLN A 112 21.48 -12.61 6.78
N TRP A 113 22.60 -11.96 6.50
CA TRP A 113 23.52 -12.35 5.42
C TRP A 113 24.93 -12.57 5.96
N LEU A 114 25.79 -13.17 5.13
CA LEU A 114 27.21 -13.35 5.43
C LEU A 114 28.01 -12.27 4.69
N GLU A 115 28.91 -11.62 5.41
CA GLU A 115 29.91 -10.71 4.85
C GLU A 115 31.30 -11.31 5.05
N THR A 116 32.15 -11.19 4.04
CA THR A 116 33.56 -11.59 4.13
C THR A 116 34.38 -10.39 4.56
N GLY A 117 35.08 -10.54 5.69
CA GLY A 117 36.01 -9.54 6.19
C GLY A 117 37.29 -9.45 5.35
N PRO A 118 38.11 -8.40 5.55
CA PRO A 118 39.38 -8.23 4.85
C PRO A 118 40.38 -9.38 5.08
N ASP A 119 40.23 -10.10 6.19
CA ASP A 119 41.02 -11.26 6.58
C ASP A 119 40.47 -12.60 6.03
N GLY A 120 39.42 -12.55 5.21
CA GLY A 120 38.75 -13.73 4.64
C GLY A 120 37.79 -14.42 5.60
N THR A 121 37.64 -13.95 6.84
CA THR A 121 36.68 -14.51 7.78
C THR A 121 35.25 -14.17 7.37
N GLN A 122 34.30 -15.07 7.63
CA GLN A 122 32.88 -14.78 7.40
C GLN A 122 32.19 -14.35 8.69
N ARG A 123 31.43 -13.27 8.59
CA ARG A 123 30.62 -12.71 9.68
C ARG A 123 29.15 -12.73 9.28
N ALA A 124 28.31 -13.22 10.18
CA ALA A 124 26.87 -13.03 10.08
C ALA A 124 26.49 -11.59 10.43
N VAL A 125 25.73 -10.95 9.55
CA VAL A 125 25.21 -9.59 9.73
C VAL A 125 23.70 -9.65 9.80
N TYR A 126 23.17 -9.22 10.94
CA TYR A 126 21.73 -9.04 11.13
C TYR A 126 21.26 -7.76 10.41
N CYS A 127 20.11 -7.83 9.76
CA CYS A 127 19.60 -6.76 8.90
C CYS A 127 19.40 -5.43 9.61
N ALA A 128 18.91 -5.44 10.85
CA ALA A 128 18.74 -4.24 11.65
C ALA A 128 19.89 -4.01 12.63
N ALA A 129 21.08 -4.55 12.36
CA ALA A 129 22.26 -4.26 13.18
C ALA A 129 22.74 -2.82 12.95
N GLN A 130 22.94 -2.08 14.04
CA GLN A 130 23.56 -0.76 14.07
C GLN A 130 24.65 -0.71 15.14
N PRO A 131 25.82 -0.10 14.88
CA PRO A 131 26.81 0.16 15.92
C PRO A 131 26.20 0.95 17.08
N ALA A 132 26.42 0.50 18.31
CA ALA A 132 25.96 1.22 19.48
C ALA A 132 26.62 2.62 19.53
N PRO A 133 25.88 3.69 19.84
CA PRO A 133 26.45 5.02 19.98
C PRO A 133 27.36 5.08 21.22
N PRO A 134 28.47 5.84 21.18
CA PRO A 134 29.32 6.04 22.36
C PRO A 134 28.52 6.59 23.56
N PRO A 135 28.85 6.20 24.80
CA PRO A 135 29.97 5.35 25.21
C PRO A 135 29.68 3.84 25.12
N ALA A 136 28.48 3.44 24.71
CA ALA A 136 28.15 2.03 24.56
C ALA A 136 28.95 1.38 23.43
N ARG A 137 29.29 0.10 23.60
CA ARG A 137 29.96 -0.72 22.59
C ARG A 137 29.05 -1.88 22.20
N GLY A 138 29.20 -2.37 20.97
CA GLY A 138 28.45 -3.50 20.46
C GLY A 138 27.47 -3.12 19.36
N THR A 139 26.46 -3.95 19.17
CA THR A 139 25.44 -3.78 18.13
C THR A 139 24.08 -3.64 18.80
N VAL A 140 23.30 -2.64 18.38
CA VAL A 140 21.92 -2.43 18.77
C VAL A 140 21.01 -2.54 17.54
N PRO A 141 19.70 -2.78 17.72
CA PRO A 141 18.74 -2.65 16.62
C PRO A 141 18.74 -1.21 16.06
N GLY A 142 18.72 -1.06 14.74
CA GLY A 142 18.71 0.23 14.08
C GLY A 142 18.66 0.14 12.56
N ALA A 143 18.69 1.31 11.91
CA ALA A 143 18.48 1.48 10.48
C ALA A 143 19.79 1.50 9.66
N ALA A 144 20.95 1.27 10.30
CA ALA A 144 22.26 1.52 9.69
C ALA A 144 22.54 0.78 8.37
N ASN A 145 21.89 -0.36 8.13
CA ASN A 145 22.05 -1.13 6.89
C ASN A 145 21.05 -0.72 5.78
N LEU A 146 20.11 0.19 6.06
CA LEU A 146 19.24 0.75 5.03
C LEU A 146 20.02 1.69 4.12
N ARG A 147 19.75 1.62 2.81
CA ARG A 147 20.40 2.45 1.79
C ARG A 147 19.60 3.70 1.42
N VAL A 148 18.39 3.82 1.95
CA VAL A 148 17.46 4.91 1.69
C VAL A 148 16.79 5.31 2.99
N GLU A 149 16.35 6.57 3.05
CA GLU A 149 15.60 7.11 4.17
C GLU A 149 14.24 6.42 4.34
N THR A 150 13.79 6.36 5.58
CA THR A 150 12.47 5.91 5.95
C THR A 150 11.46 7.06 5.90
N LEU A 151 10.17 6.73 5.95
CA LEU A 151 9.10 7.68 6.14
C LEU A 151 9.30 8.49 7.44
N GLY A 152 9.82 7.88 8.50
CA GLY A 152 10.12 8.56 9.76
C GLY A 152 11.22 9.63 9.62
N ASP A 153 12.16 9.46 8.69
CA ASP A 153 13.22 10.45 8.43
C ASP A 153 12.72 11.66 7.61
N ARG A 154 11.53 11.55 7.01
CA ARG A 154 10.95 12.54 6.08
C ARG A 154 9.79 13.34 6.69
N LEU A 155 9.31 12.95 7.86
CA LEU A 155 8.24 13.62 8.62
C LEU A 155 8.84 14.58 9.66
#